data_AF-A0A2A6PKK3-F1
#
_entry.id   AF-A0A2A6PKK3-F1
#
_cell.length_a   1.000
_cell.length_b   1.000
_cell.length_c   1.000
_cell.angle_alpha   90.00
_cell.angle_beta   90.00
_cell.angle_gamma   90.00
#
_symmetry.space_group_name_H-M   'P 1'
#
loop_
_entity.id
_entity.type
_entity.pdbx_description
1 polymer ?
#
loop_
_entity_poly.entity_id
_entity_poly.type
_entity_poly.pdbx_seq_one_letter_code
_entity_poly.pdbx_strand_id
1 'polypeptide(L)'
;MRYETESLDTAGPLADGRKFSPRPRADPPDQPLQHPAPTRPDVPHDVSPDIKKAMLAAAYAEQMIDRLASLQNEEVLKYTGISRTELGLRVWNAPLAEVADRIGLKKHVLRRICALFEIPVPPKGYFNTSFAQRSIRWTRVDVGAPAR
;
A
#
# COMPACT_ATOMS: atom_id res chain seq x y z
N MET A 1 -15.99 20.78 52.10
CA MET A 1 -17.42 21.11 52.05
C MET A 1 -18.03 20.32 50.90
N ARG A 2 -19.01 19.46 51.23
CA ARG A 2 -19.84 18.71 50.29
C ARG A 2 -21.12 19.51 50.08
N TYR A 3 -21.55 19.66 48.84
CA TYR A 3 -22.93 19.99 48.54
C TYR A 3 -23.38 19.08 47.39
N GLU A 4 -24.01 17.98 47.78
CA GLU A 4 -24.94 17.23 46.95
C GLU A 4 -26.18 18.08 46.71
N THR A 5 -26.72 18.04 45.50
CA THR A 5 -28.15 18.29 45.26
C THR A 5 -28.65 17.19 44.32
N GLU A 6 -29.19 16.15 44.93
CA GLU A 6 -30.21 15.30 44.33
C GLU A 6 -31.50 16.11 44.15
N SER A 7 -32.15 15.98 43.00
CA SER A 7 -33.61 15.93 42.96
C SER A 7 -34.04 14.92 41.90
N LEU A 8 -34.64 13.84 42.40
CA LEU A 8 -35.18 12.71 41.67
C LEU A 8 -36.56 13.01 41.06
N ASP A 9 -36.77 12.36 39.92
CA ASP A 9 -38.02 11.74 39.42
C ASP A 9 -39.21 12.60 38.99
N THR A 10 -39.55 12.49 37.70
CA THR A 10 -40.94 12.29 37.28
C THR A 10 -40.95 11.33 36.10
N ALA A 11 -41.43 10.13 36.40
CA ALA A 11 -41.80 9.07 35.49
C ALA A 11 -42.69 9.51 34.31
N GLY A 12 -42.46 8.88 33.16
CA GLY A 12 -43.55 8.24 32.42
C GLY A 12 -43.73 8.59 30.95
N PRO A 13 -44.25 7.65 30.12
CA PRO A 13 -43.77 7.39 28.77
C PRO A 13 -44.84 7.58 27.68
N LEU A 14 -44.46 7.85 26.43
CA LEU A 14 -45.29 7.58 25.25
C LEU A 14 -44.42 7.69 23.98
N ALA A 15 -43.97 6.57 23.41
CA ALA A 15 -44.64 5.91 22.30
C ALA A 15 -45.03 6.89 21.19
N ASP A 16 -44.20 7.02 20.15
CA ASP A 16 -44.66 7.52 18.86
C ASP A 16 -44.40 6.47 17.79
N GLY A 17 -45.51 5.86 17.39
CA GLY A 17 -45.58 4.80 16.40
C GLY A 17 -45.38 5.38 15.01
N ARG A 18 -44.21 5.14 14.42
CA ARG A 18 -44.08 5.18 12.96
C ARG A 18 -44.90 4.03 12.37
N LYS A 19 -46.14 4.36 11.99
CA LYS A 19 -47.05 3.51 11.23
C LYS A 19 -46.36 3.11 9.92
N PHE A 20 -45.92 1.86 9.83
CA PHE A 20 -45.61 1.24 8.55
C PHE A 20 -46.93 0.93 7.84
N SER A 21 -47.30 1.73 6.85
CA SER A 21 -48.40 1.39 5.95
C SER A 21 -47.99 0.19 5.08
N PRO A 22 -48.77 -0.90 5.02
CA PRO A 22 -48.52 -2.00 4.10
C PRO A 22 -48.96 -1.58 2.69
N ARG A 23 -48.06 -1.68 1.70
CA ARG A 23 -48.44 -1.58 0.28
C ARG A 23 -49.35 -2.77 -0.08
N PRO A 24 -50.47 -2.57 -0.79
CA PRO A 24 -51.28 -3.68 -1.28
C PRO A 24 -50.55 -4.42 -2.41
N ARG A 25 -50.57 -5.76 -2.35
CA ARG A 25 -50.16 -6.65 -3.44
C ARG A 25 -51.22 -6.61 -4.55
N ALA A 26 -50.78 -6.39 -5.77
CA ALA A 26 -51.53 -6.68 -6.98
C ALA A 26 -50.61 -7.49 -7.91
N ASP A 27 -51.02 -8.71 -8.26
CA ASP A 27 -50.48 -9.50 -9.37
C ASP A 27 -51.58 -9.60 -10.45
N PRO A 28 -51.30 -10.08 -11.68
CA PRO A 28 -50.54 -9.49 -12.79
C PRO A 28 -51.45 -9.30 -14.04
N PRO A 29 -51.05 -8.61 -15.13
CA PRO A 29 -50.31 -9.31 -16.19
C PRO A 29 -49.30 -8.40 -16.92
N ASP A 30 -48.15 -8.98 -17.24
CA ASP A 30 -47.53 -8.98 -18.56
C ASP A 30 -46.05 -9.29 -18.38
N GLN A 31 -45.65 -10.33 -19.09
CA GLN A 31 -44.34 -10.95 -19.03
C GLN A 31 -43.26 -9.87 -19.14
N PRO A 32 -42.25 -9.83 -18.26
CA PRO A 32 -41.05 -9.10 -18.62
C PRO A 32 -40.50 -9.81 -19.85
N LEU A 33 -40.51 -9.11 -20.98
CA LEU A 33 -39.77 -9.49 -22.18
C LEU A 33 -38.42 -10.04 -21.72
N GLN A 34 -38.24 -11.34 -21.84
CA GLN A 34 -36.92 -11.95 -21.74
C GLN A 34 -36.14 -11.35 -22.90
N HIS A 35 -35.49 -10.22 -22.69
CA HIS A 35 -34.36 -9.85 -23.51
C HIS A 35 -33.41 -11.06 -23.39
N PRO A 36 -33.09 -11.75 -24.49
CA PRO A 36 -32.02 -12.73 -24.42
C PRO A 36 -30.82 -11.99 -23.83
N ALA A 37 -30.25 -12.53 -22.77
CA ALA A 37 -29.00 -12.00 -22.22
C ALA A 37 -28.09 -11.73 -23.43
N PRO A 38 -27.45 -10.55 -23.55
CA PRO A 38 -26.46 -10.40 -24.58
C PRO A 38 -25.46 -11.52 -24.31
N THR A 39 -25.45 -12.52 -25.19
CA THR A 39 -24.38 -13.49 -25.28
C THR A 39 -23.16 -12.61 -25.40
N ARG A 40 -22.41 -12.44 -24.30
CA ARG A 40 -21.06 -11.91 -24.38
C ARG A 40 -20.44 -12.78 -25.47
N PRO A 41 -20.07 -12.24 -26.64
CA PRO A 41 -19.31 -13.06 -27.55
C PRO A 41 -18.12 -13.51 -26.72
N ASP A 42 -18.00 -14.82 -26.52
CA ASP A 42 -16.75 -15.45 -26.11
C ASP A 42 -15.81 -15.12 -27.26
N VAL A 43 -15.25 -13.91 -27.23
CA VAL A 43 -14.18 -13.52 -28.14
C VAL A 43 -13.00 -14.28 -27.59
N PRO A 44 -12.50 -15.33 -28.28
CA PRO A 44 -11.19 -15.84 -27.96
C PRO A 44 -10.26 -14.66 -28.26
N HIS A 45 -9.85 -13.93 -27.22
CA HIS A 45 -8.92 -12.82 -27.35
C HIS A 45 -7.57 -13.47 -27.66
N ASP A 46 -7.38 -13.83 -28.93
CA ASP A 46 -6.05 -14.10 -29.44
C ASP A 46 -5.31 -12.76 -29.35
N VAL A 47 -4.56 -12.62 -28.25
CA VAL A 47 -3.88 -11.38 -27.89
C VAL A 47 -3.06 -10.95 -29.11
N SER A 48 -3.24 -9.70 -29.57
CA SER A 48 -2.56 -9.19 -30.76
C SER A 48 -1.07 -9.58 -30.74
N PRO A 49 -0.48 -10.00 -31.87
CA PRO A 49 0.92 -10.43 -31.91
C PRO A 49 1.88 -9.41 -31.31
N ASP A 50 1.57 -8.12 -31.41
CA ASP A 50 2.34 -7.04 -30.79
C ASP A 50 2.31 -7.10 -29.25
N ILE A 51 1.17 -7.42 -28.65
CA ILE A 51 1.04 -7.58 -27.21
C ILE A 51 1.81 -8.82 -26.75
N LYS A 52 1.71 -9.94 -27.48
CA LYS A 52 2.50 -11.15 -27.17
C LYS A 52 4.00 -10.86 -27.21
N LYS A 53 4.45 -10.10 -28.22
CA LYS A 53 5.84 -9.66 -28.34
C LYS A 53 6.26 -8.75 -27.19
N ALA A 54 5.41 -7.80 -26.80
CA ALA A 54 5.65 -6.93 -25.65
C ALA A 54 5.73 -7.72 -24.34
N MET A 55 4.86 -8.71 -24.13
CA MET A 55 4.89 -9.59 -22.96
C MET A 55 6.19 -10.39 -22.89
N LEU A 56 6.63 -10.98 -24.01
CA LEU A 56 7.90 -11.71 -24.05
C LEU A 56 9.10 -10.79 -23.77
N ALA A 57 9.09 -9.57 -24.30
CA ALA A 57 10.12 -8.58 -24.01
C ALA A 57 10.14 -8.16 -22.53
N ALA A 58 8.97 -7.97 -21.91
CA ALA A 58 8.84 -7.66 -20.50
C ALA A 58 9.38 -8.81 -19.62
N ALA A 59 9.00 -10.05 -19.92
CA ALA A 59 9.49 -11.23 -19.19
C ALA A 59 11.02 -11.36 -19.27
N TYR A 60 11.63 -11.07 -20.42
CA TYR A 60 13.08 -11.04 -20.55
C TYR A 60 13.71 -9.92 -19.70
N ALA A 61 13.11 -8.73 -19.70
CA ALA A 61 13.58 -7.63 -18.88
C ALA A 61 13.51 -7.96 -17.37
N GLU A 62 12.42 -8.59 -16.92
CA GLU A 62 12.28 -9.07 -15.54
C GLU A 62 13.42 -10.02 -15.14
N GLN A 63 13.73 -11.01 -16.00
CA GLN A 63 14.86 -11.93 -15.75
C GLN A 63 16.21 -11.21 -15.63
N MET A 64 16.43 -10.16 -16.41
CA MET A 64 17.66 -9.37 -16.33
C MET A 64 17.71 -8.55 -15.04
N ILE A 65 16.59 -7.98 -14.59
CA ILE A 65 16.48 -7.26 -13.32
C ILE A 65 16.77 -8.19 -12.15
N ASP A 66 16.20 -9.39 -12.12
CA ASP A 66 16.43 -10.38 -11.07
C ASP A 66 17.90 -10.82 -11.01
N ARG A 67 18.51 -11.02 -12.19
CA ARG A 67 19.93 -11.34 -12.29
C ARG A 67 20.80 -10.21 -11.75
N LEU A 68 20.49 -8.96 -12.10
CA LEU A 68 21.21 -7.79 -11.58
C LEU A 68 21.07 -7.67 -10.06
N ALA A 69 19.86 -7.84 -9.53
CA ALA A 69 19.60 -7.80 -8.09
C ALA A 69 20.38 -8.88 -7.34
N SER A 70 20.49 -10.08 -7.91
CA SER A 70 21.29 -11.18 -7.35
C SER A 70 22.78 -10.82 -7.31
N LEU A 71 23.34 -10.29 -8.40
CA LEU A 71 24.74 -9.84 -8.46
C LEU A 71 25.04 -8.72 -7.47
N GLN A 72 24.13 -7.74 -7.34
CA GLN A 72 24.27 -6.69 -6.35
C GLN A 72 24.27 -7.25 -4.92
N ASN A 73 23.42 -8.25 -4.63
CA ASN A 73 23.37 -8.88 -3.32
C ASN A 73 24.67 -9.65 -3.00
N GLU A 74 25.21 -10.40 -3.97
CA GLU A 74 26.49 -11.12 -3.82
C GLU A 74 27.65 -10.16 -3.53
N GLU A 75 27.74 -9.06 -4.28
CA GLU A 75 28.80 -8.06 -4.06
C GLU A 75 28.65 -7.38 -2.69
N VAL A 76 27.44 -6.99 -2.28
CA VAL A 76 27.22 -6.40 -0.95
C VAL A 76 27.58 -7.38 0.16
N LEU A 77 27.22 -8.66 0.01
CA LEU A 77 27.55 -9.71 0.97
C LEU A 77 29.07 -9.88 1.11
N LYS A 78 29.81 -9.80 0.00
CA LYS A 78 31.28 -9.87 -0.02
C LYS A 78 31.95 -8.72 0.74
N TYR A 79 31.44 -7.48 0.61
CA TYR A 79 32.04 -6.31 1.29
C TYR A 79 31.59 -6.15 2.74
N THR A 80 30.36 -6.52 3.07
CA THR A 80 29.72 -6.18 4.36
C THR A 80 29.38 -7.39 5.24
N GLY A 81 29.47 -8.61 4.70
CA GLY A 81 29.09 -9.83 5.40
C GLY A 81 27.58 -10.01 5.61
N ILE A 82 26.74 -9.11 5.09
CA ILE A 82 25.28 -9.15 5.18
C ILE A 82 24.62 -8.92 3.81
N SER A 83 23.38 -9.37 3.64
CA SER A 83 22.64 -9.19 2.39
C SER A 83 22.28 -7.72 2.12
N ARG A 84 22.04 -7.37 0.85
CA ARG A 84 21.62 -6.02 0.44
C ARG A 84 20.36 -5.56 1.16
N THR A 85 19.38 -6.46 1.30
CA THR A 85 18.11 -6.18 1.99
C THR A 85 18.33 -5.93 3.48
N GLU A 86 19.12 -6.76 4.14
CA GLU A 86 19.45 -6.62 5.57
C GLU A 86 20.22 -5.31 5.83
N LEU A 87 21.17 -4.97 4.96
CA LEU A 87 21.88 -3.70 5.05
C LEU A 87 20.92 -2.51 4.92
N GLY A 88 19.98 -2.57 3.98
CA GLY A 88 18.92 -1.58 3.84
C GLY A 88 18.10 -1.43 5.13
N LEU A 89 17.63 -2.54 5.70
CA LEU A 89 16.88 -2.53 6.96
C LEU A 89 17.68 -1.90 8.10
N ARG A 90 18.95 -2.24 8.26
CA ARG A 90 19.81 -1.65 9.30
C ARG A 90 19.99 -0.15 9.14
N VAL A 91 20.20 0.29 7.89
CA VAL A 91 20.36 1.71 7.54
C VAL A 91 19.10 2.54 7.83
N TRP A 92 17.91 1.94 7.75
CA TRP A 92 16.65 2.60 8.10
C TRP A 92 16.32 2.56 9.60
N ASN A 93 16.86 1.59 10.34
CA ASN A 93 16.63 1.45 11.78
C ASN A 93 17.64 2.23 12.64
N ALA A 94 18.87 2.44 12.16
CA ALA A 94 19.94 3.10 12.91
C ALA A 94 20.76 4.05 12.03
N PRO A 95 21.39 5.08 12.62
CA PRO A 95 22.25 5.99 11.86
C PRO A 95 23.44 5.26 11.24
N LEU A 96 23.85 5.67 10.03
CA LEU A 96 24.95 5.05 9.27
C LEU A 96 26.27 4.91 10.05
N ALA A 97 26.53 5.78 11.04
CA ALA A 97 27.72 5.68 11.87
C ALA A 97 27.69 4.38 12.69
N GLU A 98 26.59 4.15 13.41
CA GLU A 98 26.39 2.98 14.25
C GLU A 98 26.33 1.68 13.42
N VAL A 99 25.66 1.71 12.26
CA VAL A 99 25.64 0.55 11.36
C VAL A 99 27.04 0.21 10.86
N ALA A 100 27.85 1.20 10.53
CA ALA A 100 29.21 1.00 10.06
C ALA A 100 30.09 0.43 11.19
N ASP A 101 29.96 0.93 12.41
CA ASP A 101 30.70 0.45 13.59
C ASP A 101 30.38 -1.02 13.89
N ARG A 102 29.11 -1.43 13.78
CA ARG A 102 28.68 -2.83 13.97
C ARG A 102 29.26 -3.80 12.92
N ILE A 103 29.50 -3.31 11.71
CA ILE A 103 30.06 -4.12 10.60
C ILE A 103 31.60 -4.02 10.57
N GLY A 104 32.20 -3.10 11.35
CA GLY A 104 33.65 -2.86 11.34
C GLY A 104 34.11 -2.03 10.14
N LEU A 105 33.22 -1.27 9.50
CA LEU A 105 33.53 -0.40 8.37
C LEU A 105 33.52 1.07 8.78
N LYS A 106 34.23 1.92 8.03
CA LYS A 106 34.14 3.37 8.20
C LYS A 106 32.85 3.90 7.55
N LYS A 107 32.18 4.85 8.21
CA LYS A 107 30.93 5.50 7.73
C LYS A 107 30.97 5.95 6.26
N HIS A 108 32.07 6.54 5.79
CA HIS A 108 32.19 7.00 4.40
C HIS A 108 32.32 5.85 3.39
N VAL A 109 32.94 4.74 3.80
CA VAL A 109 33.01 3.51 3.00
C VAL A 109 31.61 2.91 2.87
N LEU A 110 30.89 2.79 3.99
CA LEU A 110 29.51 2.28 3.98
C LEU A 110 28.59 3.13 3.10
N ARG A 111 28.69 4.46 3.20
CA ARG A 111 27.95 5.39 2.33
C ARG A 111 28.25 5.16 0.84
N ARG A 112 29.51 4.89 0.49
CA ARG A 112 29.92 4.61 -0.89
C ARG A 112 29.34 3.29 -1.38
N ILE A 113 29.36 2.24 -0.54
CA ILE A 113 28.71 0.96 -0.83
C ILE A 113 27.21 1.18 -1.08
N CYS A 114 26.51 1.91 -0.20
CA CYS A 114 25.09 2.19 -0.40
C CYS A 114 24.80 2.94 -1.71
N ALA A 115 25.67 3.88 -2.10
CA ALA A 115 25.51 4.61 -3.35
C ALA A 115 25.77 3.75 -4.59
N LEU A 116 26.77 2.85 -4.54
CA LEU A 116 27.13 1.98 -5.65
C LEU A 116 26.10 0.88 -5.92
N PHE A 117 25.50 0.33 -4.87
CA PHE A 117 24.51 -0.76 -4.96
C PHE A 117 23.06 -0.28 -4.82
N GLU A 118 22.84 1.03 -5.02
CA GLU A 118 21.53 1.67 -5.02
C GLU A 118 20.68 1.29 -3.78
N ILE A 119 21.31 1.23 -2.62
CA ILE A 119 20.63 0.92 -1.37
C ILE A 119 19.99 2.21 -0.87
N PRO A 120 18.67 2.25 -0.62
CA PRO A 120 18.00 3.45 -0.18
C PRO A 120 18.49 3.87 1.21
N VAL A 121 19.01 5.10 1.30
CA VAL A 121 19.51 5.70 2.54
C VAL A 121 18.51 6.76 3.02
N PRO A 122 18.17 6.82 4.32
CA PRO A 122 17.28 7.84 4.83
C PRO A 122 17.84 9.26 4.59
N PRO A 123 16.96 10.25 4.33
CA PRO A 123 17.39 11.62 4.09
C PRO A 123 18.08 12.23 5.31
N LYS A 124 18.87 13.28 5.08
CA LYS A 124 19.53 14.02 6.17
C LYS A 124 18.48 14.52 7.16
N GLY A 125 18.70 14.32 8.45
CA GLY A 125 17.78 14.74 9.51
C GLY A 125 16.65 13.75 9.83
N TYR A 126 16.54 12.62 9.10
CA TYR A 126 15.54 11.58 9.41
C TYR A 126 15.59 11.12 10.87
N PHE A 127 16.79 10.88 11.40
CA PHE A 127 17.00 10.46 12.79
C PHE A 127 16.99 11.60 13.81
N ASN A 128 16.94 12.87 13.38
CA ASN A 128 16.96 14.01 14.30
C ASN A 128 15.56 14.38 14.81
N THR A 129 14.49 13.86 14.17
CA THR A 129 13.10 14.19 14.50
C THR A 129 12.42 12.99 15.12
N SER A 130 11.86 13.16 16.32
CA SER A 130 11.04 12.13 16.97
C SER A 130 9.81 11.81 16.13
N PHE A 131 9.48 10.52 16.00
CA PHE A 131 8.28 10.08 15.29
C PHE A 131 7.00 10.69 15.87
N ALA A 132 6.96 10.97 17.19
CA ALA A 132 5.83 11.60 17.86
C ALA A 132 5.55 13.04 17.37
N GLN A 133 6.55 13.71 16.79
CA GLN A 133 6.44 15.09 16.31
C GLN A 133 6.16 15.19 14.81
N ARG A 134 6.01 14.05 14.11
CA ARG A 134 5.68 14.02 12.68
C ARG A 134 4.17 14.11 12.50
N SER A 135 3.65 15.26 12.06
CA SER A 135 2.24 15.36 11.64
C SER A 135 2.02 14.53 10.37
N ILE A 136 1.21 13.47 10.45
CA ILE A 136 0.84 12.66 9.28
C ILE A 136 -0.12 13.50 8.43
N ARG A 137 0.37 14.02 7.30
CA ARG A 137 -0.49 14.64 6.29
C ARG A 137 -0.98 13.55 5.35
N TRP A 138 -2.24 13.18 5.47
CA TRP A 138 -2.92 12.31 4.51
C TRP A 138 -3.10 13.08 3.21
N THR A 139 -2.17 12.92 2.27
CA THR A 139 -2.38 13.38 0.90
C THR A 139 -3.25 12.37 0.18
N ARG A 140 -4.49 12.77 -0.13
CA ARG A 140 -5.33 12.01 -1.06
C ARG A 140 -4.62 12.03 -2.41
N VAL A 141 -4.21 10.86 -2.91
CA VAL A 141 -3.65 10.73 -4.25
C VAL A 141 -4.84 10.68 -5.20
N ASP A 142 -5.08 11.78 -5.92
CA ASP A 142 -6.07 11.80 -6.98
C ASP A 142 -5.53 10.97 -8.16
N VAL A 143 -5.96 9.72 -8.24
CA VAL A 143 -5.75 8.88 -9.43
C VAL A 143 -6.67 9.44 -10.51
N GLY A 144 -6.05 10.04 -11.53
CA GLY A 144 -6.74 10.74 -12.62
C GLY A 144 -7.86 9.92 -13.23
N ALA A 145 -9.03 10.53 -13.34
CA ALA A 145 -10.19 9.98 -14.04
C ALA A 145 -9.85 9.75 -15.53
N PRO A 146 -10.28 8.63 -16.14
CA PRO A 146 -10.02 8.38 -17.56
C PRO A 146 -10.77 9.42 -18.41
N ALA A 147 -10.04 10.07 -19.31
CA ALA A 147 -10.60 10.91 -20.35
C ALA A 147 -11.56 10.07 -21.22
N ARG A 148 -12.80 10.54 -21.34
CA ARG A 148 -13.86 9.96 -22.17
C ARG A 148 -13.67 10.32 -23.63
#